data_AF-A0A6I7WM53-F1
#
_entry.id   AF-A0A6I7WM53-F1
#
_cell.length_a   1.000
_cell.length_b   1.000
_cell.length_c   1.000
_cell.angle_alpha   90.00
_cell.angle_beta   90.00
_cell.angle_gamma   90.00
#
_symmetry.space_group_name_H-M   'P 1'
#
loop_
_entity.id
_entity.type
_entity.pdbx_description
1 polymer ?
#
loop_
_entity_poly.entity_id
_entity_poly.type
_entity_poly.pdbx_seq_one_letter_code
_entity_poly.pdbx_strand_id
1 'polypeptide(L)'
;MRNNNKKIVIRCTDEEKESLLRTKIQLKARTWLELVEKLRHKKKIEAPKIIIQDSVYLFEILTQLKRCGNNLNQITRTSNRSKTITESETIQLKKLAIQISSLKSKVLKTFVI
;
A
#
# COMPACT_ATOMS: atom_id res chain seq x y z
N MET A 1 -5.72 20.00 23.98
CA MET A 1 -4.35 20.11 23.46
C MET A 1 -4.12 19.01 22.44
N ARG A 2 -3.89 19.31 21.16
CA ARG A 2 -3.69 18.27 20.11
C ARG A 2 -2.19 17.97 19.98
N ASN A 3 -1.76 16.83 20.53
CA ASN A 3 -0.45 16.24 20.28
C ASN A 3 -0.40 15.72 18.84
N ASN A 4 0.22 16.47 17.93
CA ASN A 4 0.52 16.00 16.58
C ASN A 4 2.04 16.02 16.38
N ASN A 5 2.73 15.05 16.98
CA ASN A 5 4.21 14.97 17.00
C ASN A 5 4.83 14.46 15.69
N LYS A 6 4.06 14.33 14.61
CA LYS A 6 4.57 13.87 13.31
C LYS A 6 4.92 15.06 12.45
N LYS A 7 6.23 15.30 12.27
CA LYS A 7 6.76 16.28 11.32
C LYS A 7 6.96 15.59 9.97
N ILE A 8 6.33 16.12 8.93
CA ILE A 8 6.53 15.70 7.53
C ILE A 8 7.35 16.78 6.84
N VAL A 9 8.44 16.39 6.20
CA VAL A 9 9.29 17.28 5.41
C VAL A 9 9.06 16.97 3.94
N ILE A 10 8.63 17.97 3.18
CA ILE A 10 8.42 17.86 1.73
C ILE A 10 9.54 18.66 1.06
N ARG A 11 10.33 17.99 0.22
CA ARG A 11 11.31 18.64 -0.65
C ARG A 11 10.61 18.96 -1.96
N CYS A 12 10.84 20.16 -2.47
CA CYS A 12 10.27 20.64 -3.73
C CYS A 12 11.33 21.46 -4.46
N THR A 13 11.20 21.56 -5.78
CA THR A 13 12.00 22.49 -6.58
C THR A 13 11.56 23.94 -6.33
N ASP A 14 12.34 24.90 -6.82
CA ASP A 14 12.00 26.32 -6.66
C ASP A 14 10.69 26.67 -7.40
N GLU A 15 10.45 26.08 -8.58
CA GLU A 15 9.22 26.28 -9.35
C GLU A 15 7.99 25.74 -8.61
N GLU A 16 8.11 24.54 -8.02
CA GLU A 16 7.05 23.94 -7.22
C GLU A 16 6.74 24.77 -5.98
N LYS A 17 7.78 25.28 -5.31
CA LYS A 17 7.66 26.15 -4.14
C LYS A 17 6.94 27.45 -4.47
N GLU A 18 7.26 28.08 -5.60
CA GLU A 18 6.56 29.29 -6.06
C GLU A 18 5.08 29.01 -6.33
N SER A 19 4.77 27.91 -7.03
CA SER A 19 3.38 27.52 -7.30
C SER A 19 2.59 27.31 -6.00
N LEU A 20 3.19 26.66 -5.00
CA LEU A 20 2.61 26.45 -3.68
C LEU A 20 2.39 27.76 -2.93
N LEU A 21 3.32 28.72 -3.02
CA LEU A 21 3.18 30.06 -2.42
C LEU A 21 2.02 30.85 -3.03
N ARG A 22 1.89 30.84 -4.36
CA ARG A 22 0.76 31.49 -5.07
C ARG A 22 -0.57 30.89 -4.60
N THR A 23 -0.63 29.57 -4.52
CA THR A 23 -1.82 28.84 -4.03
C THR A 23 -2.14 29.17 -2.57
N LYS A 24 -1.12 29.30 -1.72
CA LYS A 24 -1.25 29.71 -0.30
C LYS A 24 -1.92 31.08 -0.16
N ILE A 25 -1.51 32.04 -0.99
CA ILE A 25 -2.06 33.40 -1.01
C ILE A 25 -3.50 33.38 -1.50
N GLN A 26 -3.78 32.70 -2.62
CA GLN A 26 -5.12 32.58 -3.20
C GLN A 26 -6.13 31.96 -2.22
N LEU A 27 -5.71 30.97 -1.44
CA LEU A 27 -6.55 30.29 -0.45
C LEU A 27 -6.56 30.97 0.93
N LYS A 28 -5.88 32.12 1.07
CA LYS A 28 -5.75 32.88 2.31
C LYS A 28 -5.36 31.98 3.50
N ALA A 29 -4.42 31.05 3.26
CA ALA A 29 -3.95 30.11 4.28
C ALA A 29 -2.78 30.71 5.07
N ARG A 30 -2.86 30.72 6.40
CA ARG A 30 -1.82 31.27 7.28
C ARG A 30 -0.63 30.31 7.37
N THR A 31 -0.91 29.01 7.53
CA THR A 31 0.11 27.96 7.62
C THR A 31 0.10 27.02 6.41
N TRP A 32 1.19 26.29 6.19
CA TRP A 32 1.27 25.24 5.17
C TRP A 32 0.31 24.09 5.45
N LEU A 33 0.09 23.75 6.73
CA LEU A 33 -0.88 22.73 7.12
C LEU A 33 -2.31 23.17 6.75
N GLU A 34 -2.65 24.42 7.05
CA GLU A 34 -3.96 24.99 6.71
C GLU A 34 -4.19 25.04 5.19
N LEU A 35 -3.14 25.31 4.40
CA LEU A 35 -3.21 25.20 2.94
C LEU A 35 -3.60 23.77 2.52
N VAL A 36 -2.93 22.76 3.06
CA VAL A 36 -3.21 21.34 2.75
C VAL A 36 -4.63 20.97 3.16
N GLU A 37 -5.09 21.40 4.34
CA GLU A 37 -6.47 21.16 4.80
C GLU A 37 -7.49 21.83 3.88
N LYS A 38 -7.28 23.09 3.49
CA LYS A 38 -8.16 23.82 2.56
C LYS A 38 -8.18 23.18 1.17
N LEU A 39 -7.04 22.72 0.66
CA LEU A 39 -6.95 21.98 -0.59
C LEU A 39 -7.70 20.64 -0.51
N ARG A 40 -7.57 19.92 0.60
CA ARG A 40 -8.31 18.67 0.85
C ARG A 40 -9.83 18.87 0.90
N HIS A 41 -10.29 20.03 1.38
CA HIS A 41 -11.72 20.35 1.44
C HIS A 41 -12.27 20.93 0.13
N LYS A 42 -11.47 21.67 -0.65
CA LYS A 42 -11.89 22.26 -1.93
C LYS A 42 -11.76 21.33 -3.12
N LYS A 43 -10.72 20.49 -3.16
CA LYS A 43 -10.63 19.42 -4.14
C LYS A 43 -11.34 18.22 -3.53
N LYS A 44 -12.34 17.68 -4.22
CA LYS A 44 -12.40 16.21 -4.35
C LYS A 44 -11.00 15.84 -4.82
N ILE A 45 -10.14 15.44 -3.90
CA ILE A 45 -8.88 14.80 -4.28
C ILE A 45 -9.39 13.51 -4.93
N GLU A 46 -9.60 13.54 -6.24
CA GLU A 46 -9.74 12.31 -7.00
C GLU A 46 -8.53 11.48 -6.58
N ALA A 47 -8.79 10.24 -6.17
CA ALA A 47 -7.74 9.30 -5.82
C ALA A 47 -6.65 9.42 -6.90
N PRO A 48 -5.37 9.54 -6.51
CA PRO A 48 -4.31 9.78 -7.48
C PRO A 48 -4.45 8.75 -8.62
N LYS A 49 -4.76 9.23 -9.84
CA LYS A 49 -4.92 8.41 -11.06
C LYS A 49 -3.63 7.67 -11.44
N ILE A 50 -2.53 8.01 -10.76
CA ILE A 50 -1.23 7.38 -10.92
C ILE A 50 -0.73 7.09 -9.50
N ILE A 51 -0.96 5.86 -9.05
CA ILE A 51 -0.17 5.28 -7.98
C ILE A 51 1.22 5.10 -8.56
N ILE A 52 2.21 5.81 -8.02
CA ILE A 52 3.63 5.49 -8.30
C ILE A 52 3.79 4.03 -7.93
N GLN A 53 3.99 3.16 -8.92
CA GLN A 53 4.36 1.77 -8.69
C GLN A 53 5.69 1.79 -7.95
N ASP A 54 5.63 1.68 -6.64
CA ASP A 54 6.80 1.34 -5.83
C ASP A 54 7.20 -0.08 -6.23
N SER A 55 8.13 -0.15 -7.19
CA SER A 55 8.65 -1.40 -7.74
C SER A 55 9.26 -2.29 -6.63
N VAL A 56 9.78 -1.68 -5.57
CA VAL A 56 10.29 -2.40 -4.39
C VAL A 56 9.13 -3.02 -3.63
N TYR A 57 8.09 -2.25 -3.32
CA TYR A 57 6.90 -2.77 -2.63
C TYR A 57 6.17 -3.85 -3.43
N LEU A 58 6.06 -3.69 -4.76
CA LEU A 58 5.51 -4.71 -5.64
C LEU A 58 6.38 -5.99 -5.62
N PHE A 59 7.70 -5.83 -5.70
CA PHE A 59 8.64 -6.95 -5.64
C PHE A 59 8.55 -7.73 -4.32
N GLU A 60 8.34 -7.05 -3.20
CA GLU A 60 8.09 -7.67 -1.91
C GLU A 60 6.80 -8.52 -1.92
N ILE A 61 5.72 -8.00 -2.49
CA ILE A 61 4.45 -8.72 -2.60
C ILE A 61 4.61 -9.96 -3.49
N LEU A 62 5.26 -9.83 -4.64
CA LEU A 62 5.53 -10.94 -5.56
C LEU A 62 6.44 -12.01 -4.91
N THR A 63 7.43 -11.58 -4.13
CA THR A 63 8.30 -12.48 -3.37
C THR A 63 7.51 -13.28 -2.33
N GLN A 64 6.57 -12.63 -1.62
CA GLN A 64 5.70 -13.32 -0.66
C GLN A 64 4.75 -14.30 -1.36
N LEU A 65 4.18 -13.94 -2.51
CA LEU A 65 3.35 -14.84 -3.33
C LEU A 65 4.13 -16.08 -3.78
N LYS A 66 5.38 -15.90 -4.24
CA LYS A 66 6.25 -17.02 -4.61
C LYS A 66 6.50 -17.97 -3.43
N ARG A 67 6.71 -17.43 -2.22
CA ARG A 67 6.85 -18.25 -1.00
C ARG A 67 5.59 -19.05 -0.69
N CYS A 68 4.40 -18.44 -0.81
CA CYS A 68 3.13 -19.16 -0.66
C CYS A 68 3.01 -20.31 -1.67
N GLY A 69 3.36 -20.08 -2.94
CA GLY A 69 3.37 -21.11 -3.97
C GLY A 69 4.32 -22.27 -3.68
N ASN A 70 5.53 -21.97 -3.19
CA ASN A 70 6.49 -22.99 -2.78
C ASN A 70 5.96 -23.86 -1.62
N ASN A 71 5.38 -23.25 -0.61
CA ASN A 71 4.81 -23.95 0.54
C ASN A 71 3.63 -24.83 0.12
N LEU A 72 2.76 -24.33 -0.76
CA LEU A 72 1.65 -25.12 -1.30
C LEU A 72 2.17 -26.34 -2.07
N ASN A 73 3.15 -26.15 -2.96
CA ASN A 73 3.78 -27.25 -3.69
C ASN A 73 4.41 -28.29 -2.77
N GLN A 74 5.00 -27.87 -1.65
CA GLN A 74 5.54 -28.79 -0.65
C GLN A 74 4.43 -29.63 -0.01
N ILE A 75 3.34 -28.99 0.44
CA ILE A 75 2.18 -29.71 1.01
C ILE A 75 1.63 -30.70 -0.01
N THR A 76 1.39 -30.27 -1.25
CA THR A 76 0.89 -31.15 -2.33
C THR A 76 1.80 -32.34 -2.56
N ARG A 77 3.12 -32.16 -2.59
CA ARG A 77 4.08 -33.26 -2.76
C ARG A 77 4.03 -34.23 -1.58
N THR A 78 3.95 -33.72 -0.36
CA THR A 78 3.83 -34.54 0.85
C THR A 78 2.53 -35.34 0.84
N SER A 79 1.39 -34.69 0.61
CA SER A 79 0.09 -35.36 0.58
C SER A 79 -0.04 -36.37 -0.56
N ASN A 80 0.58 -36.12 -1.71
CA ASN A 80 0.63 -37.10 -2.80
C ASN A 80 1.48 -38.33 -2.48
N ARG A 81 2.54 -38.16 -1.67
CA ARG A 81 3.40 -39.26 -1.20
C ARG A 81 2.72 -40.08 -0.10
N SER A 82 2.11 -39.41 0.88
CA SER A 82 1.41 -40.06 1.99
C SER A 82 0.01 -40.56 1.61
N LYS A 83 -0.51 -40.16 0.44
CA LYS A 83 -1.89 -40.40 -0.01
C LYS A 83 -2.94 -39.94 1.00
N THR A 84 -2.61 -38.97 1.85
CA THR A 84 -3.45 -38.50 2.95
C THR A 84 -3.14 -37.02 3.21
N ILE A 85 -4.18 -36.27 3.60
CA ILE A 85 -4.04 -34.90 4.10
C ILE A 85 -4.31 -34.93 5.60
N THR A 86 -3.32 -34.56 6.39
CA THR A 86 -3.42 -34.48 7.85
C THR A 86 -4.14 -33.20 8.28
N GLU A 87 -4.60 -33.19 9.53
CA GLU A 87 -5.18 -31.98 10.13
C GLU A 87 -4.17 -30.82 10.17
N SER A 88 -2.89 -31.13 10.44
CA SER A 88 -1.81 -30.15 10.42
C SER A 88 -1.62 -29.49 9.05
N GLU A 89 -1.67 -30.27 7.97
CA GLU A 89 -1.61 -29.76 6.59
C GLU A 89 -2.85 -28.94 6.24
N THR A 90 -4.04 -29.36 6.72
CA THR A 90 -5.29 -28.62 6.53
C THR A 90 -5.23 -27.24 7.20
N ILE A 91 -4.66 -27.15 8.41
CA ILE A 91 -4.44 -25.88 9.10
C ILE A 91 -3.45 -25.00 8.32
N GLN A 92 -2.38 -25.58 7.77
CA GLN A 92 -1.41 -24.84 6.95
C GLN A 92 -2.04 -24.33 5.64
N LEU A 93 -2.86 -25.13 4.97
CA LEU A 93 -3.61 -24.72 3.77
C LEU A 93 -4.55 -23.54 4.07
N LYS A 94 -5.27 -23.58 5.19
CA LYS A 94 -6.11 -22.44 5.63
C LYS A 94 -5.30 -21.17 5.85
N LYS A 95 -4.12 -21.27 6.50
CA LYS A 95 -3.21 -20.12 6.69
C LYS A 95 -2.72 -19.56 5.35
N LEU A 96 -2.33 -20.43 4.42
CA LEU A 96 -1.89 -20.03 3.08
C LEU A 96 -3.02 -19.31 2.30
N ALA A 97 -4.26 -19.81 2.38
CA ALA A 97 -5.41 -19.17 1.73
C ALA A 97 -5.65 -17.75 2.26
N ILE A 98 -5.56 -17.54 3.57
CA ILE A 98 -5.68 -16.21 4.19
C ILE A 98 -4.55 -15.28 3.73
N GLN A 99 -3.30 -15.78 3.71
CA GLN A 99 -2.14 -15.01 3.25
C GLN A 99 -2.28 -14.59 1.78
N ILE A 100 -2.68 -15.51 0.89
CA ILE A 100 -2.90 -15.23 -0.53
C ILE A 100 -4.01 -14.18 -0.71
N SER A 101 -5.11 -14.28 0.05
CA SER A 101 -6.20 -13.29 0.00
C SER A 101 -5.73 -11.89 0.42
N SER A 102 -4.90 -11.81 1.47
CA SER A 102 -4.28 -10.56 1.90
C SER A 102 -3.34 -9.98 0.83
N LEU A 103 -2.48 -10.80 0.25
CA LEU A 103 -1.55 -10.41 -0.81
C LEU A 103 -2.29 -9.95 -2.07
N LYS A 104 -3.33 -10.66 -2.50
CA LYS A 104 -4.21 -10.26 -3.61
C LYS A 104 -4.78 -8.86 -3.36
N SER A 105 -5.27 -8.60 -2.15
CA SER A 105 -5.83 -7.29 -1.79
C SER A 105 -4.79 -6.17 -1.81
N LYS A 106 -3.53 -6.48 -1.45
CA LYS A 106 -2.41 -5.52 -1.56
C LYS A 106 -2.05 -5.25 -3.02
N VAL A 107 -1.91 -6.29 -3.84
CA VAL A 107 -1.69 -6.18 -5.30
C VAL A 107 -2.77 -5.28 -5.92
N LEU A 108 -4.05 -5.62 -5.73
CA LEU A 108 -5.15 -4.86 -6.33
C LEU A 108 -5.11 -3.38 -5.93
N LYS A 109 -4.79 -3.06 -4.67
CA LYS A 109 -4.61 -1.68 -4.21
C LYS A 109 -3.43 -0.96 -4.85
N THR A 110 -2.35 -1.68 -5.16
CA THR A 110 -1.16 -1.13 -5.83
C THR A 110 -1.38 -0.90 -7.33
N PHE A 111 -2.29 -1.63 -7.97
CA PHE A 111 -2.57 -1.56 -9.41
C PHE A 111 -3.90 -0.86 -9.78
N VAL A 112 -4.58 -0.17 -8.84
CA VAL A 112 -5.79 0.59 -9.21
C VAL A 112 -5.38 1.76 -10.11
N ILE A 113 -5.78 1.66 -11.39
CA ILE A 113 -5.76 2.71 -12.41
C ILE A 113 -6.97 3.62 -12.21
#